data_AF-A0A833ZGG4-F1
#
_entry.id   AF-A0A833ZGG4-F1
#
_cell.length_a   1.000
_cell.length_b   1.000
_cell.length_c   1.000
_cell.angle_alpha   90.00
_cell.angle_beta   90.00
_cell.angle_gamma   90.00
#
_symmetry.space_group_name_H-M   'P 1'
#
loop_
_entity.id
_entity.type
_entity.pdbx_description
1 polymer ?
#
loop_
_entity_poly.entity_id
_entity_poly.type
_entity_poly.pdbx_seq_one_letter_code
_entity_poly.pdbx_strand_id
1 'polypeptide(L)'
;MDTDLYDELIRNVKFKILDAVVAQEPLHRGGGQIIPTARRVVYSAFLMATPRLMEPYYFVEVQAPADCVSAVYTVLARRRGHVTQDAPIPGSPLYTIKAFIPAIDSFGFETDLRTHTQGQAFSLSVFHHWQIVPGDPLDKSIVIRPLEPQPAPHLAREFMIKTRRRKGLSEDVSISKFFDDPMLLELAKQDVVLNYPM
;
A
#
# COMPACT_ATOMS: atom_id res chain seq x y z
N MET A 1 -15.29 -5.34 0.20
CA MET A 1 -14.99 -6.78 0.38
C MET A 1 -13.60 -6.81 0.97
N ASP A 2 -13.51 -7.18 2.24
CA ASP A 2 -12.25 -7.18 2.98
C ASP A 2 -11.43 -8.39 2.53
N THR A 3 -10.10 -8.29 2.52
CA THR A 3 -9.21 -9.38 2.08
C THR A 3 -8.49 -10.06 3.23
N ASP A 4 -8.33 -11.37 3.17
CA ASP A 4 -7.51 -12.14 4.12
C ASP A 4 -6.01 -11.74 4.16
N LEU A 5 -5.56 -10.86 3.26
CA LEU A 5 -4.22 -10.30 3.30
C LEU A 5 -4.07 -9.32 4.47
N TYR A 6 -5.08 -8.49 4.76
CA TYR A 6 -5.00 -7.46 5.78
C TYR A 6 -6.31 -7.09 6.47
N ASP A 7 -7.46 -7.63 6.08
CA ASP A 7 -8.79 -7.06 6.31
C ASP A 7 -8.85 -5.58 5.92
N GLU A 8 -8.30 -5.27 4.74
CA GLU A 8 -8.34 -3.93 4.14
C GLU A 8 -9.00 -4.01 2.76
N LEU A 9 -9.40 -2.84 2.26
CA LEU A 9 -10.10 -2.70 0.98
C LEU A 9 -9.17 -2.98 -0.21
N ILE A 10 -9.67 -3.73 -1.19
CA ILE A 10 -9.02 -3.89 -2.50
C ILE A 10 -9.32 -2.67 -3.37
N ARG A 11 -8.31 -2.10 -4.02
CA ARG A 11 -8.48 -1.04 -5.01
C ARG A 11 -7.83 -1.41 -6.34
N ASN A 12 -8.42 -0.91 -7.42
CA ASN A 12 -7.89 -1.04 -8.78
C ASN A 12 -7.63 -2.49 -9.24
N VAL A 13 -8.50 -3.42 -8.86
CA VAL A 13 -8.43 -4.83 -9.27
C VAL A 13 -9.67 -5.19 -10.09
N LYS A 14 -9.45 -5.91 -11.20
CA LYS A 14 -10.50 -6.44 -12.05
C LYS A 14 -10.55 -7.96 -11.92
N PHE A 15 -11.67 -8.47 -11.42
CA PHE A 15 -11.95 -9.90 -11.44
C PHE A 15 -12.71 -10.27 -12.72
N LYS A 16 -12.25 -11.32 -13.42
CA LYS A 16 -12.89 -11.86 -14.61
C LYS A 16 -13.25 -13.31 -14.34
N ILE A 17 -14.53 -13.65 -14.47
CA ILE A 17 -14.99 -15.04 -14.44
C ILE A 17 -14.62 -15.66 -15.80
N LEU A 18 -13.88 -16.76 -15.77
CA LEU A 18 -13.45 -17.47 -16.98
C LEU A 18 -14.40 -18.61 -17.33
N ASP A 19 -14.85 -19.35 -16.32
CA ASP A 19 -15.76 -20.47 -16.46
C ASP A 19 -16.63 -20.61 -15.19
N ALA A 20 -17.79 -21.25 -15.33
CA ALA A 20 -18.73 -21.49 -14.24
C ALA A 20 -19.41 -22.86 -14.40
N VAL A 21 -18.86 -23.87 -13.73
CA VAL A 21 -19.48 -25.19 -13.61
C VAL A 21 -20.37 -25.22 -12.38
N VAL A 22 -21.69 -25.27 -12.59
CA VAL A 22 -22.69 -25.22 -11.51
C VAL A 22 -23.64 -26.42 -11.64
N ALA A 23 -24.07 -26.96 -10.50
CA ALA A 23 -25.05 -28.05 -10.47
C ALA A 23 -26.38 -27.64 -11.12
N GLN A 24 -27.04 -28.60 -11.78
CA GLN A 24 -28.32 -28.38 -12.48
C GLN A 24 -29.47 -28.01 -11.54
N GLU A 25 -29.55 -28.68 -10.38
CA GLU A 25 -30.65 -28.50 -9.43
C GLU A 25 -30.51 -27.19 -8.63
N PRO A 26 -31.55 -26.32 -8.61
CA PRO A 26 -31.49 -25.04 -7.91
C PRO A 26 -31.20 -25.12 -6.41
N LEU A 27 -31.58 -26.24 -5.76
CA LEU A 27 -31.38 -26.46 -4.34
C LEU A 27 -29.88 -26.50 -3.96
N HIS A 28 -29.03 -27.01 -4.84
CA HIS A 28 -27.58 -27.14 -4.61
C HIS A 28 -26.78 -25.87 -4.92
N ARG A 29 -27.41 -24.85 -5.52
CA ARG A 29 -26.78 -23.56 -5.87
C ARG A 29 -27.28 -22.41 -5.00
N GLY A 30 -27.71 -22.71 -3.78
CA GLY A 30 -28.15 -21.68 -2.82
C GLY A 30 -27.06 -20.65 -2.55
N GLY A 31 -27.45 -19.42 -2.21
CA GLY A 31 -26.51 -18.32 -1.93
C GLY A 31 -25.51 -18.67 -0.81
N GLY A 32 -25.93 -19.48 0.18
CA GLY A 32 -25.05 -19.96 1.24
C GLY A 32 -23.88 -20.84 0.77
N GLN A 33 -23.99 -21.47 -0.41
CA GLN A 33 -22.90 -22.25 -1.02
C GLN A 33 -22.08 -21.40 -1.99
N ILE A 34 -22.73 -20.57 -2.79
CA ILE A 34 -22.05 -19.75 -3.82
C ILE A 34 -21.23 -18.62 -3.19
N ILE A 35 -21.79 -17.87 -2.24
CA ILE A 35 -21.15 -16.66 -1.67
C ILE A 35 -19.78 -16.97 -1.03
N PRO A 36 -19.65 -17.93 -0.10
CA PRO A 36 -18.34 -18.23 0.51
C PRO A 36 -17.35 -18.81 -0.50
N THR A 37 -17.82 -19.61 -1.46
CA THR A 37 -16.97 -20.20 -2.51
C THR A 37 -16.45 -19.11 -3.45
N ALA A 38 -17.32 -18.22 -3.93
CA ALA A 38 -16.93 -17.07 -4.75
C ALA A 38 -15.94 -16.16 -4.01
N ARG A 39 -16.14 -15.93 -2.70
CA ARG A 39 -15.19 -15.20 -1.86
C ARG A 39 -13.81 -15.89 -1.82
N ARG A 40 -13.77 -17.20 -1.63
CA ARG A 40 -12.52 -17.99 -1.65
C ARG A 40 -11.79 -17.83 -2.99
N VAL A 41 -12.51 -17.89 -4.11
CA VAL A 41 -11.95 -17.74 -5.47
C VAL A 41 -11.38 -16.33 -5.69
N VAL A 42 -12.08 -15.29 -5.24
CA VAL A 42 -11.59 -13.90 -5.33
C VAL A 42 -10.26 -13.73 -4.60
N TYR A 43 -10.12 -14.28 -3.39
CA TYR A 43 -8.87 -14.22 -2.64
C TYR A 43 -7.75 -15.03 -3.29
N SER A 44 -8.07 -16.23 -3.78
CA SER A 44 -7.13 -17.11 -4.49
C SER A 44 -6.54 -16.40 -5.71
N ALA A 45 -7.40 -15.85 -6.56
CA ALA A 45 -7.00 -15.13 -7.77
C ALA A 45 -6.18 -13.88 -7.45
N PHE A 46 -6.52 -13.15 -6.37
CA PHE A 46 -5.77 -11.98 -5.95
C PHE A 46 -4.36 -12.33 -5.45
N LEU A 47 -4.22 -13.41 -4.68
CA LEU A 47 -2.94 -13.88 -4.15
C LEU A 47 -2.02 -14.46 -5.22
N MET A 48 -2.58 -15.11 -6.25
CA MET A 48 -1.81 -15.70 -7.36
C MET A 48 -1.29 -14.68 -8.37
N ALA A 49 -1.82 -13.46 -8.38
CA ALA A 49 -1.31 -12.40 -9.22
C ALA A 49 -0.02 -11.83 -8.59
N THR A 50 0.01 -10.53 -8.29
CA THR A 50 1.11 -9.89 -7.58
C THR A 50 0.54 -8.80 -6.68
N PRO A 51 -0.02 -9.15 -5.51
CA PRO A 51 -0.70 -8.18 -4.67
C PRO A 51 0.29 -7.14 -4.13
N ARG A 52 -0.09 -5.87 -4.23
CA ARG A 52 0.71 -4.74 -3.71
C ARG A 52 -0.10 -3.96 -2.68
N LEU A 53 0.61 -3.38 -1.71
CA LEU A 53 0.01 -2.47 -0.73
C LEU A 53 -0.08 -1.07 -1.30
N MET A 54 -1.12 -0.33 -0.92
CA MET A 54 -1.26 1.09 -1.23
C MET A 54 -1.33 1.89 0.08
N GLU A 55 -0.58 2.99 0.15
CA GLU A 55 -0.63 3.96 1.25
C GLU A 55 -1.30 5.27 0.79
N PRO A 56 -2.00 5.98 1.68
CA PRO A 56 -2.60 7.27 1.36
C PRO A 56 -1.52 8.37 1.37
N TYR A 57 -1.61 9.26 0.40
CA TYR A 57 -0.74 10.44 0.28
C TYR A 57 -1.54 11.71 0.52
N TYR A 58 -0.97 12.59 1.33
CA TYR A 58 -1.44 13.95 1.52
C TYR A 58 -0.83 14.88 0.48
N PHE A 59 -1.68 15.72 -0.08
CA PHE A 59 -1.24 16.95 -0.74
C PHE A 59 -0.98 17.99 0.34
N VAL A 60 0.19 18.59 0.28
CA VAL A 60 0.66 19.59 1.23
C VAL A 60 0.92 20.88 0.50
N GLU A 61 0.36 21.96 1.02
CA GLU A 61 0.65 23.32 0.58
C GLU A 61 1.38 24.05 1.69
N VAL A 62 2.61 24.48 1.41
CA VAL A 62 3.45 25.23 2.32
C VAL A 62 3.61 26.65 1.81
N GLN A 63 3.36 27.62 2.67
CA GLN A 63 3.71 29.01 2.44
C GLN A 63 4.92 29.36 3.29
N ALA A 64 5.98 29.86 2.65
CA ALA A 64 7.23 30.22 3.32
C ALA A 64 7.89 31.41 2.63
N PRO A 65 8.63 32.26 3.35
CA PRO A 65 9.49 33.25 2.71
C PRO A 65 10.68 32.58 1.99
N ALA A 66 11.31 33.30 1.07
CA ALA A 66 12.33 32.77 0.15
C ALA A 66 13.56 32.15 0.85
N ASP A 67 13.94 32.69 2.00
CA ASP A 67 15.03 32.21 2.85
C ASP A 67 14.73 30.83 3.45
N CYS A 68 13.48 30.58 3.79
CA CYS A 68 13.01 29.34 4.41
C CYS A 68 12.73 28.22 3.41
N VAL A 69 12.64 28.50 2.10
CA VAL A 69 12.32 27.50 1.06
C VAL A 69 13.25 26.30 1.15
N SER A 70 14.56 26.53 1.28
CA SER A 70 15.56 25.45 1.42
C SER A 70 15.32 24.54 2.63
N ALA A 71 14.85 25.10 3.75
CA ALA A 71 14.49 24.35 4.94
C ALA A 71 13.24 23.48 4.69
N VAL A 72 12.25 23.99 3.96
CA VAL A 72 11.04 23.22 3.57
C VAL A 72 11.43 21.98 2.76
N TYR A 73 12.28 22.13 1.74
CA TYR A 73 12.78 21.00 0.95
C TYR A 73 13.51 19.96 1.81
N THR A 74 14.33 20.42 2.76
CA THR A 74 15.08 19.53 3.66
C THR A 74 14.15 18.71 4.55
N VAL A 75 13.12 19.34 5.14
CA VAL A 75 12.16 18.64 6.00
C VAL A 75 11.29 17.67 5.20
N LEU A 76 10.85 18.06 4.00
CA LEU A 76 10.08 17.19 3.10
C LEU A 76 10.89 15.97 2.64
N ALA A 77 12.15 16.16 2.24
CA ALA A 77 13.01 15.08 1.75
C ALA A 77 13.24 13.99 2.79
N ARG A 78 13.33 14.35 4.09
CA ARG A 78 13.46 13.38 5.19
C ARG A 78 12.22 12.49 5.37
N ARG A 79 11.07 12.89 4.83
CA ARG A 79 9.77 12.24 5.02
C ARG A 79 9.19 11.65 3.73
N ARG A 80 10.07 11.25 2.79
CA ARG A 80 9.70 10.75 1.45
C ARG A 80 8.78 11.71 0.67
N GLY A 81 8.86 13.01 0.98
CA GLY A 81 8.07 14.04 0.32
C GLY A 81 8.58 14.34 -1.08
N HIS A 82 7.67 14.58 -2.02
CA HIS A 82 8.00 14.98 -3.38
C HIS A 82 7.35 16.32 -3.71
N VAL A 83 8.17 17.33 -4.01
CA VAL A 83 7.69 18.66 -4.41
C VAL A 83 7.22 18.62 -5.84
N THR A 84 6.00 19.08 -6.08
CA THR A 84 5.36 19.09 -7.41
C THR A 84 5.40 20.46 -8.07
N GLN A 85 5.27 21.52 -7.28
CA GLN A 85 5.29 22.88 -7.76
C GLN A 85 5.94 23.78 -6.70
N ASP A 86 6.76 24.70 -7.17
CA ASP A 86 7.33 25.79 -6.39
C ASP A 86 7.12 27.07 -7.19
N ALA A 87 6.34 28.00 -6.64
CA ALA A 87 6.01 29.25 -7.30
C ALA A 87 5.89 30.42 -6.31
N PRO A 88 6.40 31.61 -6.67
CA PRO A 88 6.21 32.81 -5.85
C PRO A 88 4.74 33.25 -5.89
N ILE A 89 4.25 33.80 -4.78
CA ILE A 89 2.90 34.38 -4.70
C ILE A 89 2.94 35.79 -5.30
N PRO A 90 2.17 36.09 -6.36
CA PRO A 90 2.16 37.43 -6.95
C PRO A 90 1.74 38.49 -5.93
N GLY A 91 2.56 39.54 -5.78
CA GLY A 91 2.29 40.64 -4.84
C GLY A 91 2.65 40.36 -3.37
N SER A 92 3.34 39.25 -3.08
CA SER A 92 3.83 38.90 -1.74
C SER A 92 5.28 38.41 -1.80
N PRO A 93 6.11 38.61 -0.77
CA PRO A 93 7.46 38.05 -0.70
C PRO A 93 7.49 36.54 -0.39
N LEU A 94 6.32 35.90 -0.27
CA LEU A 94 6.17 34.49 0.06
C LEU A 94 6.16 33.59 -1.19
N TYR A 95 6.58 32.35 -1.00
CA TYR A 95 6.52 31.26 -1.95
C TYR A 95 5.47 30.25 -1.51
N THR A 96 4.76 29.70 -2.50
CA THR A 96 3.87 28.55 -2.32
C THR A 96 4.55 27.30 -2.88
N ILE A 97 4.84 26.36 -1.99
CA ILE A 97 5.41 25.06 -2.31
C ILE A 97 4.31 24.03 -2.16
N LYS A 98 4.04 23.30 -3.24
CA LYS A 98 3.09 22.19 -3.27
C LYS A 98 3.85 20.89 -3.34
N ALA A 99 3.47 19.94 -2.50
CA ALA A 99 4.15 18.66 -2.40
C ALA A 99 3.18 17.52 -2.09
N PHE A 100 3.65 16.29 -2.29
CA PHE A 100 2.99 15.09 -1.79
C PHE A 100 3.85 14.45 -0.70
N ILE A 101 3.20 13.99 0.36
CA ILE A 101 3.85 13.26 1.47
C ILE A 101 3.02 12.02 1.81
N PRO A 102 3.63 10.85 2.10
CA PRO A 102 2.91 9.72 2.64
C PRO A 102 2.29 10.07 4.00
N ALA A 103 1.04 9.67 4.25
CA ALA A 103 0.36 10.00 5.51
C ALA A 103 1.06 9.42 6.76
N ILE A 104 1.75 8.28 6.63
CA ILE A 104 2.52 7.70 7.73
C ILE A 104 3.74 8.56 8.10
N ASP A 105 4.29 9.29 7.14
CA ASP A 105 5.45 10.17 7.34
C ASP A 105 5.04 11.62 7.59
N SER A 106 3.74 11.96 7.56
CA SER A 106 3.27 13.33 7.81
C SER A 106 3.10 13.65 9.29
N PHE A 107 3.11 12.66 10.19
CA PHE A 107 2.96 12.90 11.62
C PHE A 107 4.12 13.75 12.16
N GLY A 108 3.78 14.92 12.72
CA GLY A 108 4.75 15.91 13.22
C GLY A 108 5.38 16.79 12.13
N PHE A 109 5.00 16.66 10.85
CA PHE A 109 5.57 17.46 9.77
C PHE A 109 5.37 18.96 9.97
N GLU A 110 4.15 19.40 10.34
CA GLU A 110 3.86 20.82 10.57
C GLU A 110 4.73 21.40 11.70
N THR A 111 4.87 20.66 12.81
CA THR A 111 5.67 21.09 13.96
C THR A 111 7.14 21.22 13.59
N ASP A 112 7.72 20.20 12.95
CA ASP A 112 9.12 20.24 12.50
C ASP A 112 9.36 21.40 11.53
N LEU A 113 8.44 21.61 10.59
CA LEU A 113 8.52 22.70 9.62
C LEU A 113 8.57 24.06 10.33
N ARG A 114 7.68 24.30 11.29
CA ARG A 114 7.65 25.55 12.06
C ARG A 114 8.89 25.70 12.92
N THR A 115 9.39 24.64 13.55
CA THR A 115 10.62 24.69 14.35
C THR A 115 11.83 25.02 13.50
N HIS A 116 11.98 24.40 12.33
CA HIS A 116 13.11 24.64 11.43
C HIS A 116 13.08 26.01 10.74
N THR A 117 11.89 26.60 10.61
CA THR A 117 11.68 27.93 9.98
C THR A 117 11.38 29.03 10.99
N GLN A 118 11.59 28.78 12.29
CA GLN A 118 11.35 29.76 13.37
C GLN A 118 9.92 30.33 13.35
N GLY A 119 8.95 29.51 12.92
CA GLY A 119 7.53 29.86 12.83
C GLY A 119 7.14 30.65 11.58
N GLN A 120 8.06 30.88 10.64
CA GLN A 120 7.80 31.67 9.43
C GLN A 120 7.05 30.88 8.36
N ALA A 121 7.27 29.57 8.26
CA ALA A 121 6.55 28.73 7.31
C ALA A 121 5.28 28.13 7.93
N PHE A 122 4.24 28.04 7.12
CA PHE A 122 2.96 27.43 7.48
C PHE A 122 2.58 26.36 6.46
N SER A 123 1.98 25.26 6.92
CA SER A 123 1.63 24.11 6.09
C SER A 123 0.19 23.69 6.32
N LEU A 124 -0.52 23.39 5.25
CA LEU A 124 -1.80 22.69 5.26
C LEU A 124 -1.66 21.35 4.56
N SER A 125 -2.36 20.32 5.05
CA SER A 125 -2.35 18.97 4.48
C SER A 125 -3.78 18.50 4.21
N VAL A 126 -4.03 17.96 3.03
CA VAL A 126 -5.33 17.40 2.61
C VAL A 126 -5.14 16.06 1.93
N PHE A 127 -6.06 15.12 2.16
CA PHE A 127 -6.06 13.84 1.45
C PHE A 127 -6.23 14.05 -0.06
N HIS A 128 -5.37 13.42 -0.86
CA HIS A 128 -5.42 13.53 -2.32
C HIS A 128 -5.57 12.18 -3.01
N HIS A 129 -4.66 11.24 -2.78
CA HIS A 129 -4.64 9.99 -3.55
C HIS A 129 -4.01 8.81 -2.79
N TRP A 130 -4.03 7.64 -3.42
CA TRP A 130 -3.38 6.42 -2.96
C TRP A 130 -2.24 6.08 -3.91
N GLN A 131 -1.10 5.67 -3.36
CA GLN A 131 0.07 5.25 -4.13
C GLN A 131 0.56 3.90 -3.62
N ILE A 132 1.20 3.12 -4.50
CA ILE A 132 1.76 1.82 -4.14
C ILE A 132 2.93 2.01 -3.18
N VAL A 133 2.91 1.26 -2.07
CA VAL A 133 4.02 1.19 -1.13
C VAL A 133 5.21 0.52 -1.82
N PRO A 134 6.42 1.10 -1.75
CA PRO A 134 7.60 0.47 -2.32
C PRO A 134 7.90 -0.88 -1.64
N GLY A 135 8.33 -1.85 -2.44
CA GLY A 135 8.64 -3.20 -1.97
C GLY A 135 7.55 -4.23 -2.23
N ASP A 136 7.88 -5.48 -1.90
CA ASP A 136 6.96 -6.61 -2.01
C ASP A 136 6.45 -7.03 -0.63
N PRO A 137 5.13 -7.05 -0.39
CA PRO A 137 4.61 -7.53 0.89
C PRO A 137 4.84 -9.03 1.10
N LEU A 138 4.87 -9.84 0.04
CA LEU A 138 4.91 -11.30 0.15
C LEU A 138 6.33 -11.87 0.22
N ASP A 139 7.36 -11.03 0.03
CA ASP A 139 8.75 -11.48 0.09
C ASP A 139 9.16 -11.90 1.50
N LYS A 140 9.42 -13.21 1.66
CA LYS A 140 9.83 -13.83 2.93
C LYS A 140 11.34 -13.74 3.18
N SER A 141 12.14 -13.40 2.18
CA SER A 141 13.59 -13.23 2.35
C SER A 141 13.92 -12.02 3.22
N ILE A 142 13.02 -11.04 3.27
CA ILE A 142 13.16 -9.82 4.03
C ILE A 142 12.80 -10.08 5.51
N VAL A 143 13.83 -10.09 6.35
CA VAL A 143 13.68 -10.15 7.81
C VAL A 143 13.65 -8.74 8.39
N ILE A 144 12.52 -8.37 9.00
CA ILE A 144 12.31 -7.05 9.60
C ILE A 144 12.99 -6.99 10.96
N ARG A 145 13.83 -5.97 11.17
CA ARG A 145 14.50 -5.74 12.46
C ARG A 145 13.58 -4.96 13.41
N PRO A 146 13.47 -5.38 14.69
CA PRO A 146 12.75 -4.60 15.69
C PRO A 146 13.41 -3.24 15.93
N LEU A 147 12.60 -2.22 16.23
CA LEU A 147 13.03 -0.88 16.65
C LEU A 147 13.86 -0.05 15.64
N GLU A 148 14.10 -0.56 14.43
CA GLU A 148 14.76 0.18 13.35
C GLU A 148 13.79 0.41 12.18
N PRO A 149 13.67 1.65 11.67
CA PRO A 149 12.95 1.92 10.43
C PRO A 149 13.58 1.16 9.26
N GLN A 150 12.76 0.51 8.44
CA GLN A 150 13.26 -0.27 7.31
C GLN A 150 13.50 0.61 6.08
N PRO A 151 14.44 0.22 5.18
CA PRO A 151 14.65 0.95 3.94
C PRO A 151 13.44 0.80 3.01
N ALA A 152 13.31 1.72 2.05
CA ALA A 152 12.19 1.80 1.10
C ALA A 152 11.75 0.45 0.47
N PRO A 153 12.64 -0.43 -0.05
CA PRO A 153 12.21 -1.69 -0.66
C PRO A 153 11.58 -2.70 0.31
N HIS A 154 11.72 -2.50 1.63
CA HIS A 154 11.23 -3.42 2.65
C HIS A 154 9.95 -2.91 3.34
N LEU A 155 9.50 -1.69 3.03
CA LEU A 155 8.37 -1.04 3.70
C LEU A 155 7.06 -1.81 3.52
N ALA A 156 6.79 -2.31 2.31
CA ALA A 156 5.58 -3.12 2.08
C ALA A 156 5.53 -4.36 3.00
N ARG A 157 6.65 -5.06 3.19
CA ARG A 157 6.76 -6.21 4.09
C ARG A 157 6.61 -5.81 5.54
N GLU A 158 7.24 -4.71 5.95
CA GLU A 158 7.13 -4.18 7.30
C GLU A 158 5.69 -3.82 7.66
N PHE A 159 5.02 -3.04 6.80
CA PHE A 159 3.63 -2.63 6.98
C PHE A 159 2.71 -3.85 6.99
N MET A 160 3.00 -4.85 6.16
CA MET A 160 2.26 -6.11 6.14
C MET A 160 2.29 -6.78 7.53
N ILE A 161 3.50 -7.09 8.01
CA ILE A 161 3.69 -7.86 9.24
C ILE A 161 3.11 -7.11 10.43
N LYS A 162 3.38 -5.81 10.56
CA LYS A 162 2.90 -4.99 11.68
C LYS A 162 1.36 -4.92 11.71
N THR A 163 0.73 -4.74 10.56
CA THR A 163 -0.74 -4.68 10.46
C THR A 163 -1.36 -6.03 10.83
N ARG A 164 -0.80 -7.14 10.33
CA ARG A 164 -1.28 -8.50 10.63
C ARG A 164 -1.11 -8.86 12.11
N ARG A 165 0.05 -8.57 12.70
CA ARG A 165 0.30 -8.75 14.15
C ARG A 165 -0.70 -7.97 14.99
N ARG A 166 -0.98 -6.71 14.64
CA ARG A 166 -1.97 -5.88 15.35
C ARG A 166 -3.39 -6.47 15.28
N LYS A 167 -3.76 -7.08 14.14
CA LYS A 167 -5.05 -7.72 13.93
C LYS A 167 -5.12 -9.16 14.50
N GLY A 168 -4.04 -9.69 15.08
CA GLY A 168 -3.99 -11.06 15.59
C GLY A 168 -3.92 -12.14 14.50
N LEU A 169 -3.53 -11.77 13.28
CA LEU A 169 -3.37 -12.68 12.14
C LEU A 169 -1.95 -13.24 12.08
N SER A 170 -1.79 -14.43 11.48
CA SER A 170 -0.47 -15.05 11.26
C SER A 170 0.41 -14.17 10.37
N GLU A 171 1.70 -14.06 10.65
CA GLU A 171 2.63 -13.25 9.84
C GLU A 171 2.75 -13.78 8.41
N ASP A 172 2.74 -15.10 8.27
CA ASP A 172 2.75 -15.74 6.98
C ASP A 172 1.37 -15.74 6.34
N VAL A 173 1.34 -15.20 5.12
CA VAL A 173 0.25 -15.38 4.16
C VAL A 173 0.51 -16.70 3.43
N SER A 174 -0.30 -17.72 3.70
CA SER A 174 -0.21 -19.01 3.04
C SER A 174 -1.32 -19.19 2.01
N ILE A 175 -0.95 -19.42 0.76
CA ILE A 175 -1.87 -19.72 -0.33
C ILE A 175 -2.58 -21.07 -0.09
N SER A 176 -1.95 -22.00 0.63
CA SER A 176 -2.48 -23.34 0.95
C SER A 176 -3.82 -23.37 1.69
N LYS A 177 -4.26 -22.27 2.29
CA LYS A 177 -5.61 -22.19 2.89
C LYS A 177 -6.71 -22.18 1.82
N PHE A 178 -6.39 -21.73 0.61
CA PHE A 178 -7.35 -21.49 -0.46
C PHE A 178 -7.32 -22.52 -1.58
N PHE A 179 -6.29 -23.35 -1.63
CA PHE A 179 -6.11 -24.38 -2.64
C PHE A 179 -6.01 -25.74 -1.97
N ASP A 180 -6.61 -26.74 -2.60
CA ASP A 180 -6.55 -28.11 -2.13
C ASP A 180 -5.25 -28.76 -2.63
N ASP A 181 -4.75 -29.79 -1.93
CA ASP A 181 -3.44 -30.40 -2.20
C ASP A 181 -3.21 -30.81 -3.67
N PRO A 182 -4.19 -31.39 -4.40
CA PRO A 182 -4.02 -31.69 -5.82
C PRO A 182 -3.81 -30.45 -6.69
N MET A 183 -4.52 -29.35 -6.41
CA MET A 183 -4.37 -28.10 -7.16
C MET A 183 -3.03 -27.43 -6.87
N LEU A 184 -2.55 -27.48 -5.62
CA LEU A 184 -1.22 -26.97 -5.25
C LEU A 184 -0.11 -27.70 -6.02
N LEU A 185 -0.23 -29.02 -6.19
CA LEU A 185 0.71 -29.82 -6.96
C LEU A 185 0.70 -29.45 -8.45
N GLU A 186 -0.47 -29.17 -9.03
CA GLU A 186 -0.56 -28.71 -10.42
C GLU A 186 0.02 -27.31 -10.61
N LEU A 187 -0.24 -26.39 -9.68
CA LEU A 187 0.35 -25.05 -9.69
C LEU A 187 1.87 -25.08 -9.56
N ALA A 188 2.40 -25.89 -8.64
CA ALA A 188 3.84 -26.08 -8.48
C ALA A 188 4.48 -26.62 -9.76
N LYS A 189 3.80 -27.51 -10.50
CA LYS A 189 4.27 -27.97 -11.81
C LYS A 189 4.23 -26.85 -12.85
N GLN A 190 3.20 -25.99 -12.86
CA GLN A 190 3.09 -24.87 -13.81
C GLN A 190 4.13 -23.77 -13.55
N ASP A 191 4.41 -23.42 -12.29
CA ASP A 191 5.44 -22.44 -11.93
C ASP A 191 6.84 -22.90 -12.37
N VAL A 192 7.12 -24.21 -12.29
CA VAL A 192 8.37 -24.80 -12.79
C VAL A 192 8.50 -24.66 -14.31
N VAL A 193 7.38 -24.73 -15.05
CA VAL A 193 7.35 -24.57 -16.51
C VAL A 193 7.52 -23.09 -16.94
N LEU A 194 7.04 -22.14 -16.14
CA LEU A 194 7.20 -20.70 -16.42
C LEU A 194 8.60 -20.18 -16.05
N ASN A 195 9.28 -20.79 -15.07
CA ASN A 195 10.63 -20.38 -14.64
C ASN A 195 11.78 -21.03 -15.44
N TYR A 196 11.50 -22.01 -16.31
CA TYR A 196 12.45 -22.49 -17.32
C TYR A 196 12.09 -21.86 -18.67
N PRO A 197 12.90 -20.94 -19.22
CA PRO A 197 12.78 -20.62 -20.62
C PRO A 197 13.21 -21.85 -21.41
N MET A 198 12.37 -22.31 -22.35
CA MET A 198 12.86 -23.09 -23.48
C MET A 198 13.84 -22.24 -24.30
#